data_AF-A0A816SAF4-F1
#
_entry.id   AF-A0A816SAF4-F1
#
_cell.length_a   1.000
_cell.length_b   1.000
_cell.length_c   1.000
_cell.angle_alpha   90.00
_cell.angle_beta   90.00
_cell.angle_gamma   90.00
#
_symmetry.space_group_name_H-M   'P 1'
#
loop_
_entity.id
_entity.type
_entity.pdbx_description
1 polymer ?
#
loop_
_entity_poly.entity_id
_entity_poly.type
_entity_poly.pdbx_seq_one_letter_code
_entity_poly.pdbx_strand_id
1 'polypeptide(L)'
;MLLSKISERSLCLLNSENLDATFQPWLTIADAKFHPDVSALYCNANINPIRSLQTNYLPSFISYLWPLVHHGANVWAVDHPTTREAMQLKFVLKYDLLIWDRFYHSANVHPSFNSGVVYPKVLILAPDWFTCENAYKHLSNVNTDVLKTATMCCIYEGQNIENELYRNLLTQGCDLLVATPTIVNDLIQKRYIHFERLEMIVVSFTCLIYFD
;
A
#
# COMPACT_ATOMS: atom_id res chain seq x y z
N MET A 1 22.29 4.35 10.09
CA MET A 1 21.47 3.14 9.80
C MET A 1 21.23 2.40 11.10
N LEU A 2 19.99 2.44 11.61
CA LEU A 2 19.60 1.72 12.82
C LEU A 2 18.97 0.39 12.42
N LEU A 3 19.54 -0.72 12.90
CA LEU A 3 19.04 -2.07 12.71
C LEU A 3 18.24 -2.45 13.96
N SER A 4 16.91 -2.39 13.89
CA SER A 4 16.07 -3.01 14.92
C SER A 4 15.77 -4.45 14.51
N LYS A 5 16.29 -5.44 15.24
CA LYS A 5 15.83 -6.83 15.13
C LYS A 5 14.39 -6.90 15.63
N ILE A 6 13.42 -7.01 14.73
CA ILE A 6 11.99 -7.04 15.05
C ILE A 6 11.49 -8.47 15.28
N SER A 7 12.22 -9.48 14.79
CA SER A 7 12.22 -10.88 15.24
C SER A 7 13.40 -11.61 14.59
N GLU A 8 13.61 -12.90 14.88
CA GLU A 8 14.58 -13.74 14.14
C GLU A 8 14.30 -13.83 12.62
N ARG A 9 13.12 -13.40 12.13
CA ARG A 9 12.67 -13.61 10.75
C ARG A 9 12.29 -12.35 9.97
N SER A 10 12.34 -11.16 10.57
CA SER A 10 12.01 -9.91 9.87
C SER A 10 12.92 -8.78 10.33
N LEU A 11 13.41 -8.00 9.37
CA LEU A 11 14.32 -6.89 9.58
C LEU A 11 13.71 -5.61 8.98
N CYS A 12 13.55 -4.57 9.79
CA CYS A 12 13.23 -3.24 9.26
C CYS A 12 14.53 -2.44 9.24
N LEU A 13 14.91 -1.95 8.06
CA LEU A 13 16.04 -1.06 7.87
C LEU A 13 15.52 0.38 7.95
N LEU A 14 16.02 1.10 8.95
CA LEU A 14 15.63 2.48 9.20
C LEU A 14 16.74 3.41 8.73
N ASN A 15 16.36 4.36 7.87
CA ASN A 15 17.22 5.52 7.66
C ASN A 15 17.09 6.42 8.88
N SER A 16 18.18 6.52 9.65
CA SER A 16 18.18 6.91 11.06
C SER A 16 18.05 8.41 11.33
N GLU A 17 17.76 9.22 10.31
CA GLU A 17 17.83 10.68 10.44
C GLU A 17 16.59 11.29 11.12
N ASN A 18 15.46 10.58 11.18
CA ASN A 18 14.19 11.10 11.71
C ASN A 18 13.61 10.32 12.90
N LEU A 19 14.36 9.38 13.47
CA LEU A 19 13.89 8.59 14.61
C LEU A 19 14.30 9.25 15.92
N ASP A 20 13.36 9.99 16.48
CA ASP A 20 13.47 10.54 17.83
C ASP A 20 13.60 9.40 18.85
N ALA A 21 14.30 9.66 19.96
CA ALA A 21 14.51 8.70 21.05
C ALA A 21 13.19 8.24 21.73
N THR A 22 12.07 8.84 21.33
CA THR A 22 10.72 8.65 21.84
C THR A 22 9.89 7.66 21.02
N PHE A 23 10.43 7.04 19.96
CA PHE A 23 9.68 6.07 19.16
C PHE A 23 9.15 4.91 20.00
N GLN A 24 7.84 4.68 19.93
CA GLN A 24 7.16 3.57 20.60
C GLN A 24 6.42 2.72 19.56
N PRO A 25 6.56 1.39 19.59
CA PRO A 25 5.77 0.51 18.74
C PRO A 25 4.29 0.58 19.12
N TRP A 26 3.41 0.43 18.12
CA TRP A 26 1.97 0.29 18.33
C TRP A 26 1.65 -1.17 18.59
N LEU A 27 1.31 -1.52 19.83
CA LEU A 27 1.09 -2.91 20.21
C LEU A 27 -0.30 -3.40 19.79
N THR A 28 -1.25 -2.48 19.65
CA THR A 28 -2.64 -2.74 19.30
C THR A 28 -3.12 -1.75 18.22
N ILE A 29 -4.24 -2.06 17.57
CA ILE A 29 -4.87 -1.13 16.62
C ILE A 29 -5.32 0.16 17.31
N ALA A 30 -5.73 0.07 18.58
CA ALA A 30 -6.15 1.23 19.35
C ALA A 30 -5.01 2.25 19.52
N ASP A 31 -3.77 1.78 19.56
CA ASP A 31 -2.58 2.66 19.59
C ASP A 31 -2.37 3.38 18.25
N ALA A 32 -2.89 2.82 17.15
CA ALA A 32 -2.60 3.24 15.79
C ALA A 32 -3.31 4.54 15.35
N LYS A 33 -4.18 5.10 16.19
CA LYS A 33 -4.89 6.39 15.95
C LYS A 33 -5.52 6.55 14.56
N PHE A 34 -5.79 5.45 13.86
CA PHE A 34 -6.46 5.47 12.57
C PHE A 34 -7.89 5.99 12.72
N HIS A 35 -8.45 6.48 11.62
CA HIS A 35 -9.86 6.82 11.61
C HIS A 35 -10.72 5.61 12.07
N PRO A 36 -11.78 5.79 12.89
CA PRO A 36 -12.62 4.70 13.38
C PRO A 36 -13.17 3.79 12.28
N ASP A 37 -13.57 4.35 11.14
CA ASP A 37 -14.06 3.56 9.99
C ASP A 37 -12.96 2.67 9.40
N VAL A 38 -11.71 3.17 9.36
CA VAL A 38 -10.55 2.40 8.90
C VAL A 38 -10.16 1.34 9.94
N SER A 39 -10.24 1.67 11.23
CA SER A 39 -10.04 0.69 12.30
C SER A 39 -11.10 -0.43 12.26
N ALA A 40 -12.34 -0.11 11.90
CA ALA A 40 -13.41 -1.08 11.75
C ALA A 40 -13.14 -2.10 10.61
N LEU A 41 -12.40 -1.72 9.55
CA LEU A 41 -11.93 -2.66 8.52
C LEU A 41 -11.10 -3.78 9.11
N TYR A 42 -10.21 -3.46 10.05
CA TYR A 42 -9.37 -4.47 10.70
C TYR A 42 -10.20 -5.41 11.58
N CYS A 43 -11.29 -4.91 12.16
CA CYS A 43 -12.21 -5.71 12.94
C CYS A 43 -13.05 -6.68 12.09
N ASN A 44 -13.09 -6.51 10.75
CA ASN A 44 -13.79 -7.41 9.85
C ASN A 44 -12.86 -8.54 9.37
N ALA A 45 -13.06 -9.75 9.93
CA ALA A 45 -12.22 -10.92 9.65
C ALA A 45 -12.28 -11.40 8.18
N ASN A 46 -13.31 -11.00 7.43
CA ASN A 46 -13.43 -11.32 6.01
C ASN A 46 -12.53 -10.45 5.12
N ILE A 47 -12.02 -9.34 5.66
CA ILE A 47 -11.23 -8.34 4.94
C ILE A 47 -9.74 -8.49 5.27
N ASN A 48 -9.40 -8.84 6.51
CA ASN A 48 -8.01 -8.96 6.93
C ASN A 48 -7.58 -10.40 7.28
N PRO A 49 -6.93 -11.14 6.36
CA PRO A 49 -6.43 -12.49 6.61
C PRO A 49 -5.31 -12.57 7.67
N ILE A 50 -4.72 -11.42 8.09
CA ILE A 50 -3.73 -11.38 9.20
C ILE A 50 -4.39 -11.76 10.54
N ARG A 51 -5.72 -11.71 10.63
CA ARG A 51 -6.48 -11.97 11.86
C ARG A 51 -6.69 -13.45 12.22
N SER A 52 -5.99 -14.39 11.57
CA SER A 52 -6.04 -15.80 12.01
C SER A 52 -5.51 -16.00 13.45
N LEU A 53 -4.92 -14.97 14.05
CA LEU A 53 -4.54 -14.90 15.45
C LEU A 53 -5.58 -14.07 16.21
N GLN A 54 -6.41 -14.72 17.04
CA GLN A 54 -7.51 -14.16 17.85
C GLN A 54 -7.05 -13.18 18.96
N THR A 55 -6.19 -12.22 18.63
CA THR A 55 -5.63 -11.27 19.60
C THR A 55 -5.78 -9.83 19.10
N ASN A 56 -6.10 -8.90 20.00
CA ASN A 56 -6.09 -7.45 19.70
C ASN A 56 -4.66 -6.89 19.47
N TYR A 57 -3.64 -7.74 19.58
CA TYR A 57 -2.25 -7.40 19.38
C TYR A 57 -1.88 -7.43 17.89
N LEU A 58 -1.10 -6.44 17.49
CA LEU A 58 -0.50 -6.38 16.16
C LEU A 58 0.68 -7.36 16.09
N PRO A 59 0.86 -8.07 14.97
CA PRO A 59 2.08 -8.83 14.73
C PRO A 59 3.32 -7.95 14.91
N SER A 60 4.39 -8.50 15.48
CA SER A 60 5.61 -7.74 15.83
C SER A 60 6.18 -6.94 14.67
N PHE A 61 6.04 -7.41 13.43
CA PHE A 61 6.46 -6.65 12.26
C PHE A 61 5.62 -5.38 12.04
N ILE A 62 4.30 -5.49 12.16
CA ILE A 62 3.34 -4.40 11.92
C ILE A 62 3.44 -3.33 13.03
N SER A 63 3.63 -3.76 14.27
CA SER A 63 3.72 -2.85 15.43
C SER A 63 4.85 -1.83 15.34
N TYR A 64 5.92 -2.14 14.61
CA TYR A 64 7.00 -1.20 14.34
C TYR A 64 6.80 -0.47 13.01
N LEU A 65 6.32 -1.16 11.97
CA LEU A 65 6.17 -0.58 10.63
C LEU A 65 5.16 0.58 10.59
N TRP A 66 3.97 0.37 11.14
CA TRP A 66 2.88 1.35 11.04
C TRP A 66 3.17 2.71 11.66
N PRO A 67 3.65 2.80 12.92
CA PRO A 67 3.97 4.11 13.48
C PRO A 67 5.01 4.85 12.64
N LEU A 68 6.02 4.17 12.09
CA LEU A 68 7.02 4.82 11.24
C LEU A 68 6.40 5.45 9.99
N VAL A 69 5.60 4.66 9.25
CA VAL A 69 4.95 5.13 8.02
C VAL A 69 3.92 6.22 8.32
N HIS A 70 3.20 6.11 9.44
CA HIS A 70 2.23 7.11 9.87
C HIS A 70 2.91 8.47 10.14
N HIS A 71 4.09 8.46 10.78
CA HIS A 71 4.92 9.66 11.00
C HIS A 71 5.66 10.16 9.74
N GLY A 72 5.42 9.55 8.57
CA GLY A 72 6.00 9.99 7.29
C GLY A 72 7.43 9.53 7.05
N ALA A 73 7.91 8.51 7.77
CA ALA A 73 9.23 7.95 7.53
C ALA A 73 9.24 7.10 6.24
N ASN A 74 10.36 7.18 5.50
CA ASN A 74 10.66 6.23 4.44
C ASN A 74 11.17 4.93 5.05
N VAL A 75 10.49 3.82 4.78
CA VAL A 75 10.76 2.53 5.43
C VAL A 75 11.16 1.47 4.43
N TRP A 76 12.21 0.71 4.77
CA TRP A 76 12.61 -0.50 4.06
C TRP A 76 12.31 -1.69 4.94
N ALA A 77 11.31 -2.48 4.55
CA ALA A 77 10.86 -3.60 5.36
C ALA A 77 11.23 -4.91 4.66
N VAL A 78 12.06 -5.72 5.32
CA VAL A 78 12.49 -7.03 4.85
C VAL A 78 11.81 -8.08 5.71
N ASP A 79 11.16 -9.04 5.06
CA ASP A 79 10.52 -10.16 5.74
C ASP A 79 10.97 -11.46 5.09
N HIS A 80 11.29 -12.45 5.92
CA HIS A 80 11.72 -13.74 5.40
C HIS A 80 10.51 -14.47 4.81
N PRO A 81 10.51 -14.77 3.50
CA PRO A 81 9.40 -15.48 2.91
C PRO A 81 9.35 -16.91 3.44
N THR A 82 8.16 -17.37 3.83
CA THR A 82 7.93 -18.77 4.19
C THR A 82 7.41 -19.59 3.01
N THR A 83 6.70 -18.96 2.05
CA THR A 83 6.25 -19.55 0.75
C THR A 83 5.99 -18.44 -0.30
N ARG A 84 6.05 -18.78 -1.60
CA ARG A 84 5.88 -17.84 -2.74
C ARG A 84 4.47 -17.24 -2.82
N GLU A 85 3.43 -18.04 -2.60
CA GLU A 85 2.03 -17.59 -2.56
C GLU A 85 1.76 -16.67 -1.36
N ALA A 86 2.42 -16.92 -0.23
CA ALA A 86 2.35 -16.04 0.92
C ALA A 86 3.06 -14.69 0.68
N MET A 87 4.09 -14.61 -0.17
CA MET A 87 4.80 -13.34 -0.44
C MET A 87 3.90 -12.30 -1.13
N GLN A 88 3.06 -12.73 -2.07
CA GLN A 88 2.39 -11.84 -3.01
C GLN A 88 1.16 -11.15 -2.41
N LEU A 89 0.46 -11.79 -1.47
CA LEU A 89 -0.59 -11.13 -0.68
C LEU A 89 -0.02 -10.38 0.53
N LYS A 90 1.02 -10.92 1.19
CA LYS A 90 1.58 -10.31 2.41
C LYS A 90 2.10 -8.89 2.17
N PHE A 91 2.57 -8.55 0.97
CA PHE A 91 3.15 -7.23 0.75
C PHE A 91 2.11 -6.11 0.93
N VAL A 92 0.91 -6.22 0.36
CA VAL A 92 -0.14 -5.18 0.48
C VAL A 92 -0.81 -5.23 1.84
N LEU A 93 -1.08 -6.44 2.34
CA LEU A 93 -1.76 -6.66 3.63
C LEU A 93 -1.09 -5.92 4.80
N LYS A 94 0.24 -5.76 4.75
CA LYS A 94 1.01 -5.03 5.76
C LYS A 94 0.76 -3.53 5.74
N TYR A 95 0.28 -2.98 4.63
CA TYR A 95 0.06 -1.54 4.45
C TYR A 95 -1.42 -1.17 4.30
N ASP A 96 -2.35 -2.13 4.21
CA ASP A 96 -3.78 -1.90 3.99
C ASP A 96 -4.35 -0.74 4.82
N LEU A 97 -4.25 -0.82 6.16
CA LEU A 97 -4.84 0.21 7.01
C LEU A 97 -4.19 1.58 6.79
N LEU A 98 -2.87 1.62 6.55
CA LEU A 98 -2.18 2.87 6.26
C LEU A 98 -2.67 3.47 4.94
N ILE A 99 -2.85 2.63 3.91
CA ILE A 99 -3.38 3.03 2.60
C ILE A 99 -4.78 3.62 2.77
N TRP A 100 -5.67 2.94 3.50
CA TRP A 100 -7.05 3.40 3.71
C TRP A 100 -7.14 4.63 4.61
N ASP A 101 -6.30 4.73 5.63
CA ASP A 101 -6.24 5.92 6.50
C ASP A 101 -5.81 7.15 5.69
N ARG A 102 -4.84 7.02 4.77
CA ARG A 102 -4.48 8.11 3.85
C ARG A 102 -5.67 8.49 2.97
N PHE A 103 -6.35 7.52 2.36
CA PHE A 103 -7.54 7.85 1.56
C PHE A 103 -8.64 8.52 2.36
N TYR A 104 -8.89 8.11 3.60
CA TYR A 104 -9.92 8.74 4.43
C TYR A 104 -9.64 10.23 4.64
N HIS A 105 -8.40 10.58 4.97
CA HIS A 105 -7.99 11.98 5.16
C HIS A 105 -8.00 12.78 3.84
N SER A 106 -7.75 12.12 2.71
CA SER A 106 -7.65 12.77 1.40
C SER A 106 -8.93 12.70 0.55
N ALA A 107 -9.96 11.95 0.96
CA ALA A 107 -11.23 11.76 0.23
C ALA A 107 -12.12 13.00 0.21
N ASN A 108 -11.88 13.98 1.08
CA ASN A 108 -12.66 15.22 1.15
C ASN A 108 -12.17 16.33 0.19
N VAL A 109 -11.17 16.03 -0.64
CA VAL A 109 -10.42 17.04 -1.39
C VAL A 109 -10.45 16.71 -2.90
N HIS A 110 -11.58 17.04 -3.50
CA HIS A 110 -11.75 17.59 -4.86
C HIS A 110 -12.51 16.79 -5.93
N PRO A 111 -13.29 17.52 -6.77
CA PRO A 111 -13.98 16.96 -7.91
C PRO A 111 -13.00 16.60 -9.03
N SER A 112 -13.38 15.58 -9.79
CA SER A 112 -12.77 15.17 -11.05
C SER A 112 -12.47 16.38 -11.95
N PHE A 113 -11.20 16.76 -12.05
CA PHE A 113 -10.78 17.71 -13.07
C PHE A 113 -10.72 16.96 -14.40
N ASN A 114 -11.57 17.36 -15.35
CA ASN A 114 -11.58 16.90 -16.75
C ASN A 114 -10.33 17.39 -17.53
N SER A 115 -9.13 17.22 -16.98
CA SER A 115 -7.88 17.67 -17.60
C SER A 115 -7.20 16.61 -18.45
N GLY A 116 -7.75 15.39 -18.56
CA GLY A 116 -7.08 14.28 -19.25
C GLY A 116 -5.76 13.88 -18.60
N VAL A 117 -5.60 14.19 -17.31
CA VAL A 117 -4.43 13.91 -16.48
C VAL A 117 -4.90 13.45 -15.11
N VAL A 118 -4.26 12.41 -14.59
CA VAL A 118 -4.57 11.80 -13.29
C VAL A 118 -3.49 12.11 -12.26
N TYR A 119 -3.91 12.29 -11.01
CA TYR A 119 -3.04 12.62 -9.89
C TYR A 119 -3.22 11.60 -8.77
N PRO A 120 -2.59 10.41 -8.87
CA PRO A 120 -2.74 9.38 -7.85
C PRO A 120 -2.16 9.84 -6.51
N LYS A 121 -2.86 9.50 -5.42
CA LYS A 121 -2.42 9.75 -4.04
C LYS A 121 -1.59 8.60 -3.50
N VAL A 122 -1.93 7.38 -3.92
CA VAL A 122 -1.18 6.17 -3.60
C VAL A 122 -0.78 5.47 -4.88
N LEU A 123 0.51 5.14 -4.97
CA LEU A 123 1.07 4.34 -6.04
C LEU A 123 1.61 3.02 -5.47
N ILE A 124 1.11 1.89 -5.98
CA ILE A 124 1.64 0.57 -5.68
C ILE A 124 2.40 0.06 -6.90
N LEU A 125 3.71 -0.06 -6.75
CA LEU A 125 4.60 -0.62 -7.74
C LEU A 125 4.79 -2.11 -7.46
N ALA A 126 4.15 -2.94 -8.29
CA ALA A 126 4.26 -4.39 -8.23
C ALA A 126 5.21 -4.91 -9.33
N PRO A 127 5.95 -6.00 -9.08
CA PRO A 127 6.99 -6.48 -9.99
C PRO A 127 6.45 -7.13 -11.26
N ASP A 128 5.22 -7.64 -11.24
CA ASP A 128 4.59 -8.37 -12.33
C ASP A 128 3.06 -8.21 -12.33
N TRP A 129 2.43 -8.59 -13.44
CA TRP A 129 0.98 -8.50 -13.63
C TRP A 129 0.18 -9.28 -12.58
N PHE A 130 0.68 -10.46 -12.18
CA PHE A 130 0.00 -11.32 -11.22
C PHE A 130 -0.07 -10.67 -9.83
N THR A 131 1.03 -10.03 -9.42
CA THR A 131 1.12 -9.28 -8.18
C THR A 131 0.26 -8.02 -8.24
N CYS A 132 0.23 -7.33 -9.39
CA CYS A 132 -0.69 -6.19 -9.61
C CYS A 132 -2.16 -6.60 -9.43
N GLU A 133 -2.58 -7.69 -10.08
CA GLU A 133 -3.96 -8.17 -10.00
C GLU A 133 -4.38 -8.56 -8.58
N ASN A 134 -3.52 -9.30 -7.87
CA ASN A 134 -3.84 -9.74 -6.52
C ASN A 134 -3.90 -8.57 -5.54
N ALA A 135 -2.96 -7.62 -5.65
CA ALA A 135 -2.99 -6.38 -4.89
C ALA A 135 -4.28 -5.59 -5.13
N TYR A 136 -4.65 -5.42 -6.40
CA TYR A 136 -5.87 -4.70 -6.78
C TYR A 136 -7.13 -5.41 -6.28
N LYS A 137 -7.29 -6.71 -6.55
CA LYS A 137 -8.47 -7.50 -6.13
C LYS A 137 -8.66 -7.44 -4.61
N HIS A 138 -7.56 -7.55 -3.86
CA HIS A 138 -7.59 -7.45 -2.41
C HIS A 138 -8.10 -6.07 -1.97
N LEU A 139 -7.46 -5.00 -2.43
CA LEU A 139 -7.82 -3.65 -2.03
C LEU A 139 -9.22 -3.24 -2.52
N SER A 140 -9.64 -3.66 -3.71
CA SER A 140 -10.98 -3.37 -4.23
C SER A 140 -12.09 -4.00 -3.39
N ASN A 141 -11.85 -5.18 -2.82
CA ASN A 141 -12.80 -5.84 -1.93
C ASN A 141 -12.91 -5.14 -0.57
N VAL A 142 -11.85 -4.44 -0.14
CA VAL A 142 -11.88 -3.63 1.08
C VAL A 142 -12.59 -2.29 0.83
N ASN A 143 -12.38 -1.70 -0.36
CA ASN A 143 -12.91 -0.40 -0.76
C ASN A 143 -14.45 -0.31 -0.69
N THR A 144 -15.15 -1.41 -0.97
CA THR A 144 -16.63 -1.44 -0.99
C THR A 144 -17.27 -1.04 0.33
N ASP A 145 -16.56 -1.22 1.45
CA ASP A 145 -17.13 -1.09 2.79
C ASP A 145 -16.83 0.26 3.45
N VAL A 146 -15.74 0.94 3.09
CA VAL A 146 -15.26 2.12 3.84
C VAL A 146 -15.06 3.39 3.02
N LEU A 147 -14.78 3.29 1.71
CA LEU A 147 -14.50 4.48 0.89
C LEU A 147 -15.21 4.41 -0.45
N LYS A 148 -16.54 4.57 -0.44
CA LYS A 148 -17.38 4.65 -1.66
C LYS A 148 -16.95 5.70 -2.69
N THR A 149 -16.03 6.59 -2.32
CA THR A 149 -15.55 7.71 -3.13
C THR A 149 -14.13 7.53 -3.67
N ALA A 150 -13.36 6.53 -3.21
CA ALA A 150 -11.99 6.33 -3.68
C ALA A 150 -11.97 5.59 -5.02
N THR A 151 -11.33 6.20 -6.02
CA THR A 151 -11.16 5.60 -7.35
C THR A 151 -9.87 4.80 -7.42
N MET A 152 -9.97 3.58 -7.95
CA MET A 152 -8.85 2.65 -8.03
C MET A 152 -8.65 2.17 -9.46
N CYS A 153 -7.41 2.01 -9.87
CA CYS A 153 -7.07 1.43 -11.17
C CYS A 153 -5.91 0.45 -11.02
N CYS A 154 -5.93 -0.59 -11.86
CA CYS A 154 -4.84 -1.55 -12.00
C CYS A 154 -4.46 -1.65 -13.46
N ILE A 155 -3.20 -1.35 -13.78
CA ILE A 155 -2.70 -1.35 -15.15
C ILE A 155 -1.32 -2.02 -15.20
N TYR A 156 -1.17 -3.02 -16.05
CA TYR A 156 0.09 -3.76 -16.22
C TYR A 156 0.27 -4.15 -17.70
N GLU A 157 1.50 -4.52 -18.08
CA GLU A 157 1.84 -4.90 -19.47
C GLU A 157 1.05 -6.13 -19.94
N GLY A 158 0.61 -6.11 -21.21
CA GLY A 158 -0.03 -7.27 -21.85
C GLY A 158 -1.54 -7.36 -21.66
N GLN A 159 -2.17 -6.32 -21.08
CA GLN A 159 -3.62 -6.21 -21.08
C GLN A 159 -4.12 -5.85 -22.49
N ASN A 160 -4.89 -6.73 -23.12
CA ASN A 160 -5.43 -6.53 -24.48
C ASN A 160 -6.35 -5.29 -24.65
N ILE A 161 -6.61 -4.56 -23.57
CA ILE A 161 -7.54 -3.43 -23.47
C ILE A 161 -6.86 -2.13 -23.02
N GLU A 162 -5.53 -2.00 -23.18
CA GLU A 162 -4.75 -0.81 -22.76
C GLU A 162 -5.42 0.53 -23.13
N ASN A 163 -5.95 0.67 -24.35
CA ASN A 163 -6.62 1.91 -24.79
C ASN A 163 -7.91 2.20 -24.02
N GLU A 164 -8.65 1.19 -23.61
CA GLU A 164 -9.87 1.35 -22.80
C GLU A 164 -9.51 1.65 -21.35
N LEU A 165 -8.50 0.97 -20.80
CA LEU A 165 -8.01 1.21 -19.45
C LEU A 165 -7.46 2.63 -19.28
N TYR A 166 -6.67 3.13 -20.24
CA TYR A 166 -6.21 4.51 -20.23
C TYR A 166 -7.36 5.49 -20.34
N ARG A 167 -8.39 5.22 -21.16
CA ARG A 167 -9.59 6.07 -21.19
C ARG A 167 -10.34 6.07 -19.87
N ASN A 168 -10.49 4.92 -19.22
CA ASN A 168 -11.16 4.82 -17.92
C ASN A 168 -10.37 5.57 -16.85
N LEU A 169 -9.05 5.40 -16.82
CA LEU A 169 -8.14 6.16 -15.95
C LEU A 169 -8.36 7.67 -16.10
N LEU A 170 -8.37 8.17 -17.35
CA LEU A 170 -8.48 9.60 -17.63
C LEU A 170 -9.89 10.17 -17.38
N THR A 171 -10.95 9.36 -17.53
CA THR A 171 -12.35 9.81 -17.37
C THR A 171 -12.85 9.69 -15.93
N GLN A 172 -12.45 8.65 -15.22
CA GLN A 172 -12.89 8.40 -13.84
C GLN A 172 -11.92 9.02 -12.81
N GLY A 173 -10.69 9.31 -13.23
CA GLY A 173 -9.61 9.59 -12.30
C GLY A 173 -9.11 8.31 -11.62
N CYS A 174 -8.09 8.46 -10.78
CA CYS A 174 -7.55 7.37 -9.99
C CYS A 174 -6.81 7.95 -8.79
N ASP A 175 -7.30 7.61 -7.59
CA ASP A 175 -6.68 7.94 -6.32
C ASP A 175 -5.62 6.88 -5.94
N LEU A 176 -5.91 5.59 -6.23
CA LEU A 176 -5.01 4.45 -6.02
C LEU A 176 -4.64 3.80 -7.36
N LEU A 177 -3.37 3.91 -7.76
CA LEU A 177 -2.83 3.24 -8.93
C LEU A 177 -2.00 2.02 -8.52
N VAL A 178 -2.39 0.84 -8.96
CA VAL A 178 -1.56 -0.38 -8.91
C VAL A 178 -0.99 -0.63 -10.31
N ALA A 179 0.33 -0.65 -10.45
CA ALA A 179 0.94 -0.84 -11.76
C ALA A 179 2.34 -1.45 -11.72
N THR A 180 2.78 -1.97 -12.86
CA THR A 180 4.21 -2.32 -13.05
C THR A 180 5.04 -1.06 -13.32
N PRO A 181 6.33 -1.04 -12.95
CA PRO A 181 7.20 0.11 -13.20
C PRO A 181 7.24 0.54 -14.67
N THR A 182 7.21 -0.39 -15.62
CA THR A 182 7.21 -0.08 -17.06
C THR A 182 5.97 0.72 -17.46
N ILE A 183 4.77 0.30 -17.02
CA ILE A 183 3.53 1.03 -17.31
C ILE A 183 3.56 2.42 -16.68
N VAL A 184 4.03 2.54 -15.45
CA VAL A 184 4.15 3.84 -14.79
C VAL A 184 5.04 4.78 -15.59
N ASN A 185 6.18 4.28 -16.10
CA ASN A 185 7.05 5.07 -16.97
C ASN A 185 6.35 5.47 -18.29
N ASP A 186 5.61 4.57 -18.93
CA ASP A 186 4.82 4.88 -20.13
C ASP A 186 3.75 5.97 -19.87
N LEU A 187 3.01 5.85 -18.77
CA LEU A 187 1.99 6.83 -18.36
C LEU A 187 2.59 8.21 -18.09
N ILE A 188 3.79 8.29 -17.48
CA ILE A 188 4.52 9.54 -17.26
C ILE A 188 4.95 10.15 -18.60
N GLN A 189 5.53 9.34 -19.49
CA GLN A 189 6.00 9.81 -20.80
C GLN A 189 4.85 10.35 -21.66
N LYS A 190 3.68 9.72 -21.58
CA LYS A 190 2.44 10.16 -22.23
C LYS A 190 1.73 11.31 -21.50
N ARG A 191 2.23 11.74 -20.34
CA ARG A 191 1.63 12.78 -19.48
C ARG A 191 0.22 12.45 -19.01
N TYR A 192 -0.11 11.17 -18.87
CA TYR A 192 -1.41 10.74 -18.35
C TYR A 192 -1.46 10.79 -16.82
N ILE A 193 -0.32 10.71 -16.15
CA ILE A 193 -0.23 10.80 -14.69
C ILE A 193 0.80 11.83 -14.24
N HIS A 194 0.52 12.48 -13.11
CA HIS A 194 1.42 13.41 -12.41
C HIS A 194 1.41 13.10 -10.90
N PHE A 195 2.56 13.23 -10.24
CA PHE A 195 2.73 12.84 -8.84
C PHE A 195 2.72 14.02 -7.84
N GLU A 196 2.23 15.19 -8.24
CA GLU A 196 2.17 16.37 -7.36
C GLU A 196 1.31 16.16 -6.11
N ARG A 197 0.40 15.17 -6.14
CA ARG A 197 -0.48 14.79 -5.02
C ARG A 197 -0.14 13.45 -4.41
N LEU A 198 1.00 12.87 -4.79
CA LEU A 198 1.38 11.55 -4.32
C LEU A 198 1.81 11.63 -2.86
N GLU A 199 1.10 10.90 -2.00
CA GLU A 199 1.35 10.85 -0.55
C GLU A 199 2.10 9.59 -0.15
N MET A 200 1.93 8.50 -0.91
CA MET A 200 2.52 7.20 -0.59
C MET A 200 2.91 6.43 -1.84
N ILE A 201 4.11 5.85 -1.79
CA ILE A 201 4.56 4.82 -2.73
C ILE A 201 4.83 3.55 -1.95
N VAL A 202 4.18 2.46 -2.35
CA VAL A 202 4.48 1.11 -1.86
C VAL A 202 5.15 0.35 -2.98
N VAL A 203 6.36 -0.16 -2.72
CA VAL A 203 7.10 -0.94 -3.72
C VAL A 203 7.33 -2.34 -3.21
N SER A 204 6.97 -3.33 -4.02
CA SER A 204 7.30 -4.73 -3.77
C SER A 204 8.47 -5.14 -4.66
N PHE A 205 9.58 -5.53 -4.04
CA PHE A 205 10.71 -6.14 -4.73
C PHE A 205 10.85 -7.59 -4.26
N THR A 206 10.89 -8.52 -5.20
CA THR A 206 11.26 -9.90 -4.91
C THR A 206 12.77 -10.03 -5.10
N CYS A 207 13.54 -9.93 -4.03
CA CYS A 207 14.97 -10.25 -4.06
C CYS A 207 15.16 -11.65 -3.45
N LEU A 208 15.48 -12.64 -4.28
CA LEU A 208 15.94 -13.95 -3.81
C LEU A 208 17.41 -13.81 -3.43
N ILE A 209 17.67 -13.57 -2.14
CA ILE A 209 19.02 -13.64 -1.60
C ILE A 209 19.28 -15.10 -1.26
N TYR A 210 20.10 -15.77 -2.08
CA TYR A 210 20.67 -17.08 -1.74
C TYR A 210 21.79 -16.84 -0.74
N PHE A 211 21.67 -17.42 0.45
CA PHE A 211 22.80 -17.58 1.36
C PHE A 211 23.39 -18.96 1.05
N ASP A 212 24.61 -18.99 0.52
CA ASP A 212 25.42 -20.21 0.40
C ASP A 212 25.88 -20.71 1.78
#